data_AF-A0A6B3PDX4-F1
#
_entry.id   AF-A0A6B3PDX4-F1
#
_cell.length_a   1.000
_cell.length_b   1.000
_cell.length_c   1.000
_cell.angle_alpha   90.00
_cell.angle_beta   90.00
_cell.angle_gamma   90.00
#
_symmetry.space_group_name_H-M   'P 1'
#
loop_
_entity.id
_entity.type
_entity.pdbx_description
1 polymer ?
#
loop_
_entity_poly.entity_id
_entity_poly.type
_entity_poly.pdbx_seq_one_letter_code
_entity_poly.pdbx_strand_id
1 'polypeptide(L)'
;MGIQTVIYIYSFPSYLKEQPRVKIGRTSGNINADPKDLALQRIQAQVKTSHPEEPKLLGAVTVPGEWIETAIHVQLKQQGYHISEAPGIEWFKFPSQKELQDFLDSLYRAAIIDDFSELGGGRRDIEGDSFESIITAFGVKKLRGTDFKKETELIKVIDAELSLLYPGFPQWLDKTINSSDTIFNVAYRDEKAVGIAIWKPKGNGIAKLSTLFVAQDYRRSGIGRNLILTCIEQWRVQRIRRAFVTTAKVELVPFFERYGFWAEGIGREIYEREGHQPEWFLAKLLFYNSDQNILDAVTKAKILFPPIISSSYNPSGRKEVEHIECNNAIIQLKASNQTLINQFSLHSWFNLTYPAESAFTPQTAYVIPIRPQFLIQIFQAGKTVYYGRCSRTKDDMRGALIIFYASSPISGVVAFARIVARYIGTPTKLYNDLGRKGVLAQEEIGSEGEQKQAIEFDHLMPLHQVVHLNDLISNSILKGPPQAMHSLSINCYKKAIELGGMYGG
;
A
#
# COMPACT_ATOMS: atom_id res chain seq x y z
N MET A 1 -12.24 27.91 -12.65
CA MET A 1 -13.12 26.72 -12.73
C MET A 1 -12.23 25.50 -12.68
N GLY A 2 -12.49 24.56 -11.77
CA GLY A 2 -11.70 23.33 -11.67
C GLY A 2 -11.90 22.45 -12.90
N ILE A 3 -10.82 21.88 -13.42
CA ILE A 3 -10.84 20.91 -14.53
C ILE A 3 -10.52 19.53 -13.94
N GLN A 4 -11.31 18.53 -14.27
CA GLN A 4 -10.97 17.13 -14.03
C GLN A 4 -10.40 16.48 -15.29
N THR A 5 -9.51 15.52 -15.11
CA THR A 5 -9.03 14.64 -16.18
C THR A 5 -9.72 13.29 -16.04
N VAL A 6 -10.18 12.72 -17.15
CA VAL A 6 -10.90 11.44 -17.16
C VAL A 6 -10.20 10.49 -18.12
N ILE A 7 -9.87 9.28 -17.65
CA ILE A 7 -9.49 8.16 -18.50
C ILE A 7 -10.76 7.40 -18.86
N TYR A 8 -10.97 7.13 -20.14
CA TYR A 8 -12.05 6.30 -20.62
C TYR A 8 -11.54 5.14 -21.45
N ILE A 9 -12.31 4.07 -21.41
CA ILE A 9 -12.06 2.84 -22.13
C ILE A 9 -13.33 2.49 -22.88
N TYR A 10 -13.21 2.29 -24.18
CA TYR A 10 -14.33 1.86 -25.00
C TYR A 10 -13.90 0.81 -26.02
N SER A 11 -14.88 0.12 -26.58
CA SER A 11 -14.68 -0.83 -27.67
C SER A 11 -15.92 -0.87 -28.54
N PHE A 12 -15.86 -1.60 -29.65
CA PHE A 12 -17.02 -1.94 -30.45
C PHE A 12 -17.49 -3.36 -30.10
N PRO A 13 -18.79 -3.65 -30.12
CA PRO A 13 -19.32 -4.98 -29.83
C PRO A 13 -18.58 -6.14 -30.52
N SER A 14 -18.24 -6.03 -31.80
CA SER A 14 -17.51 -7.08 -32.52
C SER A 14 -16.06 -7.25 -32.06
N TYR A 15 -15.49 -6.22 -31.44
CA TYR A 15 -14.12 -6.21 -30.92
C TYR A 15 -14.02 -6.77 -29.51
N LEU A 16 -15.15 -7.01 -28.83
CA LEU A 16 -15.23 -7.59 -27.50
C LEU A 16 -15.39 -9.11 -27.51
N LYS A 17 -14.88 -9.80 -28.54
CA LYS A 17 -14.88 -11.26 -28.60
C LYS A 17 -13.72 -11.84 -27.78
N GLU A 18 -13.31 -13.08 -28.04
CA GLU A 18 -12.34 -13.86 -27.24
C GLU A 18 -11.08 -13.09 -26.82
N GLN A 19 -10.51 -12.28 -27.72
CA GLN A 19 -9.37 -11.39 -27.44
C GLN A 19 -9.82 -9.93 -27.59
N PRO A 20 -10.32 -9.31 -26.51
CA PRO A 20 -10.99 -8.02 -26.63
C PRO A 20 -10.00 -6.92 -27.03
N ARG A 21 -10.43 -6.07 -27.97
CA ARG A 21 -9.67 -4.91 -28.41
C ARG A 21 -10.35 -3.67 -27.89
N VAL A 22 -9.64 -2.87 -27.11
CA VAL A 22 -10.18 -1.67 -26.48
C VAL A 22 -9.32 -0.47 -26.85
N LYS A 23 -9.96 0.69 -26.93
CA LYS A 23 -9.27 1.97 -27.00
C LYS A 23 -9.28 2.60 -25.62
N ILE A 24 -8.11 3.05 -25.18
CA ILE A 24 -7.93 3.74 -23.91
C ILE A 24 -7.51 5.15 -24.24
N GLY A 25 -8.31 6.12 -23.82
CA GLY A 25 -8.06 7.52 -24.12
C GLY A 25 -8.36 8.42 -22.93
N ARG A 26 -8.04 9.69 -23.12
CA ARG A 26 -8.27 10.73 -22.13
C ARG A 26 -9.17 11.84 -22.65
N THR A 27 -9.90 12.44 -21.72
CA THR A 27 -10.64 13.68 -21.89
C THR A 27 -10.47 14.56 -20.65
N SER A 28 -10.84 15.82 -20.76
CA SER A 28 -10.87 16.74 -19.62
C SER A 28 -12.12 17.60 -19.71
N GLY A 29 -12.62 18.03 -18.56
CA GLY A 29 -13.87 18.76 -18.48
C GLY A 29 -14.07 19.41 -17.12
N ASN A 30 -15.24 20.01 -16.93
CA ASN A 30 -15.62 20.60 -15.65
C ASN A 30 -15.53 19.54 -14.54
N ILE A 31 -14.94 19.89 -13.39
CA ILE A 31 -14.82 19.00 -12.23
C ILE A 31 -16.16 18.46 -11.71
N ASN A 32 -17.27 19.14 -12.00
CA ASN A 32 -18.61 18.74 -11.59
C ASN A 32 -19.35 17.87 -12.63
N ALA A 33 -18.77 17.65 -13.82
CA ALA A 33 -19.40 16.82 -14.84
C ALA A 33 -19.26 15.32 -14.49
N ASP A 34 -20.23 14.48 -14.88
CA ASP A 34 -20.08 13.03 -14.78
C ASP A 34 -18.93 12.58 -15.70
N PRO A 35 -17.92 11.84 -15.20
CA PRO A 35 -16.85 11.27 -16.01
C PRO A 35 -17.36 10.46 -17.20
N LYS A 36 -18.49 9.75 -17.07
CA LYS A 36 -19.10 8.98 -18.16
C LYS A 36 -19.62 9.87 -19.27
N ASP A 37 -20.24 10.99 -18.93
CA ASP A 37 -20.76 11.95 -19.93
C ASP A 37 -19.61 12.59 -20.71
N LEU A 38 -18.56 13.02 -20.00
CA LEU A 38 -17.34 13.54 -20.62
C LEU A 38 -16.69 12.52 -21.56
N ALA A 39 -16.64 11.25 -21.14
CA ALA A 39 -16.12 10.16 -21.96
C ALA A 39 -16.97 9.92 -23.21
N LEU A 40 -18.30 9.81 -23.06
CA LEU A 40 -19.21 9.58 -24.17
C LEU A 40 -19.16 10.69 -25.21
N GLN A 41 -19.16 11.96 -24.78
CA GLN A 41 -18.99 13.11 -25.68
C GLN A 41 -17.68 13.02 -26.45
N ARG A 42 -16.57 12.65 -25.77
CA ARG A 42 -15.27 12.49 -26.43
C ARG A 42 -15.27 11.34 -27.42
N ILE A 43 -15.88 10.20 -27.07
CA ILE A 43 -15.99 9.03 -27.93
C ILE A 43 -16.81 9.36 -29.17
N GLN A 44 -17.96 10.03 -29.02
CA GLN A 44 -18.80 10.47 -30.14
C GLN A 44 -18.08 11.44 -31.07
N ALA A 45 -17.27 12.35 -30.53
CA ALA A 45 -16.46 13.26 -31.34
C ALA A 45 -15.31 12.55 -32.08
N GLN A 46 -14.80 11.42 -31.56
CA GLN A 46 -13.72 10.65 -32.15
C GLN A 46 -14.20 9.63 -33.18
N VAL A 47 -15.31 8.95 -32.90
CA VAL A 47 -15.90 7.95 -33.77
C VAL A 47 -16.68 8.68 -34.87
N LYS A 48 -16.05 8.85 -36.03
CA LYS A 48 -16.73 9.36 -37.23
C LYS A 48 -17.97 8.51 -37.51
N THR A 49 -19.03 9.12 -38.05
CA THR A 49 -20.33 8.51 -38.38
C THR A 49 -20.28 7.32 -39.35
N SER A 50 -19.10 6.91 -39.81
CA SER A 50 -18.88 5.82 -40.76
C SER A 50 -18.50 4.48 -40.12
N HIS A 51 -18.34 4.38 -38.79
CA HIS A 51 -18.11 3.08 -38.16
C HIS A 51 -19.43 2.28 -38.10
N PRO A 52 -19.47 1.00 -38.51
CA PRO A 52 -20.71 0.23 -38.64
C PRO A 52 -21.39 -0.13 -37.30
N GLU A 53 -20.70 0.09 -36.18
CA GLU A 53 -21.18 -0.24 -34.83
C GLU A 53 -21.06 0.97 -33.91
N GLU A 54 -22.03 1.11 -33.00
CA GLU A 54 -21.97 2.09 -31.92
C GLU A 54 -20.89 1.69 -30.89
N PRO A 55 -20.06 2.65 -30.44
CA PRO A 55 -19.05 2.37 -29.43
C PRO A 55 -19.69 2.10 -28.07
N LYS A 56 -19.24 1.05 -27.39
CA LYS A 56 -19.61 0.70 -26.03
C LYS A 56 -18.57 1.24 -25.05
N LEU A 57 -18.98 2.15 -24.18
CA LEU A 57 -18.17 2.59 -23.03
C LEU A 57 -18.04 1.42 -22.03
N LEU A 58 -16.80 1.07 -21.70
CA LEU A 58 -16.47 0.00 -20.75
C LEU A 58 -16.09 0.57 -19.39
N GLY A 59 -15.45 1.74 -19.38
CA GLY A 59 -15.21 2.47 -18.15
C GLY A 59 -14.81 3.92 -18.36
N ALA A 60 -15.07 4.73 -17.36
CA ALA A 60 -14.66 6.12 -17.28
C ALA A 60 -14.34 6.45 -15.83
N VAL A 61 -13.12 6.88 -15.56
CA VAL A 61 -12.65 7.20 -14.22
C VAL A 61 -11.95 8.56 -14.20
N THR A 62 -12.24 9.36 -13.18
CA THR A 62 -11.49 10.57 -12.91
C THR A 62 -10.08 10.18 -12.47
N VAL A 63 -9.09 10.82 -13.06
CA VAL A 63 -7.68 10.61 -12.73
C VAL A 63 -7.02 11.92 -12.32
N PRO A 64 -6.04 11.88 -11.42
CA PRO A 64 -5.39 13.06 -10.88
C PRO A 64 -4.44 13.79 -11.85
N GLY A 65 -4.20 13.26 -13.05
CA GLY A 65 -3.35 13.94 -14.03
C GLY A 65 -3.20 13.18 -15.34
N GLU A 66 -2.78 13.91 -16.37
CA GLU A 66 -2.62 13.39 -17.74
C GLU A 66 -1.58 12.29 -17.83
N TRP A 67 -0.57 12.31 -16.96
CA TRP A 67 0.51 11.33 -16.92
C TRP A 67 0.03 9.89 -16.72
N ILE A 68 -1.19 9.68 -16.18
CA ILE A 68 -1.75 8.35 -15.95
C ILE A 68 -2.09 7.65 -17.26
N GLU A 69 -2.59 8.39 -18.26
CA GLU A 69 -2.82 7.85 -19.59
C GLU A 69 -1.50 7.29 -20.14
N THR A 70 -0.46 8.14 -20.14
CA THR A 70 0.88 7.77 -20.60
C THR A 70 1.45 6.58 -19.82
N ALA A 71 1.27 6.52 -18.51
CA ALA A 71 1.75 5.41 -17.69
C ALA A 71 1.04 4.09 -18.05
N ILE A 72 -0.29 4.10 -18.19
CA ILE A 72 -1.09 2.96 -18.63
C ILE A 72 -0.67 2.53 -20.04
N HIS A 73 -0.52 3.49 -20.94
CA HIS A 73 -0.13 3.28 -22.33
C HIS A 73 1.25 2.62 -22.47
N VAL A 74 2.27 3.18 -21.82
CA VAL A 74 3.62 2.61 -21.75
C VAL A 74 3.57 1.20 -21.17
N GLN A 75 2.80 1.00 -20.10
CA GLN A 75 2.65 -0.28 -19.44
C GLN A 75 2.02 -1.35 -20.35
N LEU A 76 0.92 -1.03 -21.04
CA LEU A 76 0.25 -1.97 -21.94
C LEU A 76 1.07 -2.24 -23.21
N LYS A 77 1.85 -1.27 -23.69
CA LYS A 77 2.84 -1.47 -24.75
C LYS A 77 3.93 -2.47 -24.35
N GLN A 78 4.47 -2.33 -23.14
CA GLN A 78 5.48 -3.25 -22.60
C GLN A 78 4.96 -4.68 -22.46
N GLN A 79 3.66 -4.87 -22.24
CA GLN A 79 3.04 -6.19 -22.21
C GLN A 79 2.74 -6.78 -23.59
N GLY A 80 3.03 -6.05 -24.67
CA GLY A 80 2.69 -6.48 -26.02
C GLY A 80 1.19 -6.42 -26.32
N TYR A 81 0.39 -5.69 -25.52
CA TYR A 81 -1.05 -5.55 -25.77
C TYR A 81 -1.30 -4.51 -26.87
N HIS A 82 -0.34 -3.66 -27.19
CA HIS A 82 -0.49 -2.61 -28.19
C HIS A 82 -0.67 -3.15 -29.60
N ILE A 83 -1.65 -2.60 -30.33
CA ILE A 83 -1.94 -2.94 -31.73
C ILE A 83 -1.26 -1.90 -32.63
N SER A 84 -0.08 -2.21 -33.16
CA SER A 84 0.72 -1.30 -34.00
C SER A 84 0.06 -0.88 -35.31
N GLU A 85 -0.87 -1.69 -35.83
CA GLU A 85 -1.53 -1.49 -37.12
C GLU A 85 -2.83 -0.68 -37.03
N ALA A 86 -3.27 -0.31 -35.82
CA ALA A 86 -4.56 0.36 -35.65
C ALA A 86 -4.50 1.85 -36.05
N PRO A 87 -5.51 2.38 -36.77
CA PRO A 87 -5.55 3.79 -37.14
C PRO A 87 -5.83 4.68 -35.92
N GLY A 88 -4.89 5.58 -35.62
CA GLY A 88 -4.98 6.54 -34.52
C GLY A 88 -4.35 6.08 -33.20
N ILE A 89 -4.32 6.97 -32.23
CA ILE A 89 -3.60 6.82 -30.96
C ILE A 89 -4.26 5.74 -30.07
N GLU A 90 -3.51 4.65 -29.83
CA GLU A 90 -3.52 3.65 -28.73
C GLU A 90 -4.74 2.71 -28.57
N TRP A 91 -4.82 1.71 -29.47
CA TRP A 91 -5.62 0.50 -29.29
C TRP A 91 -4.83 -0.63 -28.64
N PHE A 92 -5.49 -1.39 -27.76
CA PHE A 92 -4.90 -2.50 -27.02
C PHE A 92 -5.73 -3.77 -27.15
N LYS A 93 -5.07 -4.90 -27.35
CA LYS A 93 -5.62 -6.24 -27.46
C LYS A 93 -5.27 -7.03 -26.20
N PHE A 94 -6.30 -7.34 -25.41
CA PHE A 94 -6.15 -8.16 -24.22
C PHE A 94 -6.19 -9.65 -24.58
N PRO A 95 -5.41 -10.51 -23.90
CA PRO A 95 -5.41 -11.96 -24.13
C PRO A 95 -6.75 -12.65 -23.87
N SER A 96 -7.57 -12.12 -22.95
CA SER A 96 -8.88 -12.66 -22.61
C SER A 96 -9.83 -11.61 -22.04
N GLN A 97 -11.12 -11.93 -21.99
CA GLN A 97 -12.13 -11.13 -21.27
C GLN A 97 -11.82 -10.96 -19.80
N LYS A 98 -11.30 -12.01 -19.16
CA LYS A 98 -10.92 -11.97 -17.74
C LYS A 98 -9.83 -10.93 -17.49
N GLU A 99 -8.79 -10.90 -18.32
CA GLU A 99 -7.71 -9.92 -18.16
C GLU A 99 -8.16 -8.49 -18.40
N LEU A 100 -9.08 -8.27 -19.35
CA LEU A 100 -9.69 -6.95 -19.52
C LEU A 100 -10.48 -6.56 -18.26
N GLN A 101 -11.27 -7.48 -17.69
CA GLN A 101 -12.03 -7.21 -16.47
C GLN A 101 -11.12 -6.95 -15.28
N ASP A 102 -10.07 -7.75 -15.08
CA ASP A 102 -9.08 -7.56 -14.02
C ASP A 102 -8.41 -6.17 -14.15
N PHE A 103 -8.09 -5.74 -15.38
CA PHE A 103 -7.56 -4.41 -15.65
C PHE A 103 -8.57 -3.29 -15.32
N LEU A 104 -9.85 -3.45 -15.71
CA LEU A 104 -10.91 -2.49 -15.38
C LEU A 104 -11.09 -2.39 -13.86
N ASP A 105 -11.14 -3.51 -13.16
CA ASP A 105 -11.30 -3.57 -11.71
C ASP A 105 -10.09 -2.92 -11.00
N SER A 106 -8.87 -3.18 -11.48
CA SER A 106 -7.67 -2.48 -11.02
C SER A 106 -7.73 -0.98 -11.28
N LEU A 107 -8.22 -0.56 -12.45
CA LEU A 107 -8.36 0.86 -12.79
C LEU A 107 -9.40 1.57 -11.92
N TYR A 108 -10.56 0.97 -11.71
CA TYR A 108 -11.58 1.50 -10.81
C TYR A 108 -11.08 1.56 -9.38
N ARG A 109 -10.46 0.48 -8.88
CA ARG A 109 -9.85 0.46 -7.55
C ARG A 109 -8.80 1.55 -7.42
N ALA A 110 -7.90 1.68 -8.40
CA ALA A 110 -6.87 2.70 -8.44
C ALA A 110 -7.45 4.11 -8.46
N ALA A 111 -8.53 4.36 -9.21
CA ALA A 111 -9.20 5.65 -9.23
C ALA A 111 -9.91 5.96 -7.91
N ILE A 112 -10.56 4.98 -7.31
CA ILE A 112 -11.28 5.11 -6.02
C ILE A 112 -10.29 5.46 -4.90
N ILE A 113 -9.20 4.71 -4.79
CA ILE A 113 -8.22 4.91 -3.71
C ILE A 113 -7.14 5.94 -4.09
N ASP A 114 -7.24 6.52 -5.29
CA ASP A 114 -6.26 7.37 -5.93
C ASP A 114 -4.84 6.76 -5.80
N ASP A 115 -4.61 5.54 -6.29
CA ASP A 115 -3.34 4.80 -6.26
C ASP A 115 -3.15 4.00 -7.55
N PHE A 116 -2.39 4.57 -8.49
CA PHE A 116 -2.12 3.96 -9.80
C PHE A 116 -0.78 3.22 -9.83
N SER A 117 -0.16 2.94 -8.67
CA SER A 117 1.16 2.30 -8.59
C SER A 117 1.20 0.92 -9.27
N GLU A 118 0.14 0.14 -9.13
CA GLU A 118 -0.07 -1.14 -9.82
C GLU A 118 -0.25 -0.97 -11.35
N LEU A 119 -0.68 0.21 -11.78
CA LEU A 119 -0.83 0.63 -13.18
C LEU A 119 0.41 1.41 -13.69
N GLY A 120 1.55 1.25 -13.02
CA GLY A 120 2.81 1.88 -13.40
C GLY A 120 2.98 3.32 -12.91
N GLY A 121 1.97 3.86 -12.22
CA GLY A 121 1.90 5.24 -11.78
C GLY A 121 2.43 5.48 -10.37
N GLY A 122 3.65 5.99 -10.28
CA GLY A 122 4.23 6.51 -9.04
C GLY A 122 4.95 7.81 -9.33
N ARG A 123 4.98 8.75 -8.39
CA ARG A 123 5.75 9.98 -8.59
C ARG A 123 7.25 9.68 -8.52
N ARG A 124 8.05 10.38 -9.33
CA ARG A 124 9.52 10.26 -9.43
C ARG A 124 10.22 11.60 -9.18
N ASP A 125 9.62 12.43 -8.34
CA ASP A 125 9.93 13.85 -8.14
C ASP A 125 11.07 14.11 -7.14
N ILE A 126 11.67 13.07 -6.53
CA ILE A 126 12.95 13.15 -5.79
C ILE A 126 14.00 12.33 -6.54
N GLU A 127 15.10 12.97 -6.90
CA GLU A 127 16.30 12.30 -7.37
C GLU A 127 17.35 12.34 -6.26
N GLY A 128 18.26 11.36 -6.24
CA GLY A 128 19.34 11.31 -5.27
C GLY A 128 19.86 9.89 -5.04
N ASP A 129 20.92 9.81 -4.23
CA ASP A 129 21.58 8.57 -3.84
C ASP A 129 22.02 8.57 -2.36
N SER A 130 21.60 9.57 -1.58
CA SER A 130 21.93 9.73 -0.16
C SER A 130 20.85 9.18 0.77
N PHE A 131 21.20 8.96 2.05
CA PHE A 131 20.21 8.59 3.07
C PHE A 131 19.22 9.72 3.34
N GLU A 132 19.68 10.96 3.31
CA GLU A 132 18.84 12.15 3.43
C GLU A 132 17.80 12.22 2.31
N SER A 133 18.12 11.74 1.11
CA SER A 133 17.16 11.63 0.01
C SER A 133 16.07 10.59 0.32
N ILE A 134 16.45 9.47 0.95
CA ILE A 134 15.50 8.44 1.42
C ILE A 134 14.62 9.01 2.53
N ILE A 135 15.21 9.68 3.52
CA ILE A 135 14.47 10.32 4.61
C ILE A 135 13.61 11.46 4.10
N THR A 136 14.06 12.28 3.15
CA THR A 136 13.23 13.35 2.56
C THR A 136 12.04 12.76 1.78
N ALA A 137 12.22 11.59 1.17
CA ALA A 137 11.13 10.88 0.52
C ALA A 137 10.16 10.21 1.51
N PHE A 138 10.58 9.88 2.75
CA PHE A 138 9.84 8.99 3.67
C PHE A 138 9.62 9.52 5.09
N GLY A 139 10.19 10.66 5.45
CA GLY A 139 10.42 11.07 6.82
C GLY A 139 9.13 11.51 7.51
N VAL A 140 8.78 10.79 8.58
CA VAL A 140 7.67 11.14 9.47
C VAL A 140 8.23 11.59 10.81
N LYS A 141 8.04 12.86 11.17
CA LYS A 141 8.43 13.37 12.49
C LYS A 141 7.26 13.24 13.47
N LYS A 142 7.55 12.71 14.65
CA LYS A 142 6.61 12.76 15.78
C LYS A 142 6.73 14.12 16.45
N LEU A 143 5.63 14.87 16.49
CA LEU A 143 5.55 16.19 17.11
C LEU A 143 4.63 16.15 18.35
N ARG A 144 4.94 17.00 19.31
CA ARG A 144 4.01 17.40 20.37
C ARG A 144 3.06 18.46 19.84
N GLY A 145 1.93 18.66 20.51
CA GLY A 145 0.94 19.68 20.11
C GLY A 145 1.54 21.08 19.95
N THR A 146 2.42 21.51 20.86
CA THR A 146 3.10 22.82 20.79
C THR A 146 4.00 22.98 19.58
N ASP A 147 4.62 21.89 19.10
CA ASP A 147 5.47 21.91 17.91
C ASP A 147 4.65 21.80 16.64
N PHE A 148 3.63 20.95 16.63
CA PHE A 148 2.68 20.85 15.51
C PHE A 148 1.95 22.17 15.27
N LYS A 149 1.67 22.97 16.31
CA LYS A 149 1.09 24.32 16.17
C LYS A 149 1.93 25.27 15.30
N LYS A 150 3.22 24.99 15.12
CA LYS A 150 4.13 25.76 14.24
C LYS A 150 3.97 25.38 12.77
N GLU A 151 3.36 24.24 12.44
CA GLU A 151 3.09 23.76 11.08
C GLU A 151 1.88 24.46 10.44
N THR A 152 1.90 25.80 10.45
CA THR A 152 0.76 26.67 10.11
C THR A 152 0.20 26.41 8.72
N GLU A 153 1.06 26.17 7.72
CA GLU A 153 0.63 25.89 6.35
C GLU A 153 -0.09 24.55 6.21
N LEU A 154 0.42 23.50 6.86
CA LEU A 154 -0.27 22.21 6.88
C LEU A 154 -1.60 22.30 7.62
N ILE A 155 -1.65 23.02 8.76
CA ILE A 155 -2.90 23.25 9.50
C ILE A 155 -3.95 23.94 8.62
N LYS A 156 -3.58 24.99 7.86
CA LYS A 156 -4.49 25.66 6.92
C LYS A 156 -5.04 24.71 5.85
N VAL A 157 -4.18 23.87 5.28
CA VAL A 157 -4.58 22.90 4.24
C VAL A 157 -5.53 21.85 4.82
N ILE A 158 -5.20 21.29 5.99
CA ILE A 158 -6.06 20.30 6.66
C ILE A 158 -7.41 20.92 7.02
N ASP A 159 -7.42 22.13 7.56
CA ASP A 159 -8.65 22.83 7.92
C ASP A 159 -9.54 23.06 6.69
N ALA A 160 -8.98 23.58 5.60
CA ALA A 160 -9.72 23.82 4.37
C ALA A 160 -10.33 22.53 3.78
N GLU A 161 -9.59 21.40 3.79
CA GLU A 161 -10.07 20.15 3.21
C GLU A 161 -11.00 19.35 4.15
N LEU A 162 -10.72 19.32 5.45
CA LEU A 162 -11.45 18.48 6.40
C LEU A 162 -12.66 19.18 7.02
N SER A 163 -12.70 20.51 7.10
CA SER A 163 -13.87 21.23 7.62
C SER A 163 -15.12 21.05 6.75
N LEU A 164 -14.94 20.74 5.46
CA LEU A 164 -16.03 20.36 4.56
C LEU A 164 -16.59 18.96 4.86
N LEU A 165 -15.76 18.07 5.41
CA LEU A 165 -16.11 16.67 5.66
C LEU A 165 -16.54 16.43 7.11
N TYR A 166 -16.09 17.28 8.03
CA TYR A 166 -16.29 17.13 9.46
C TYR A 166 -16.66 18.49 10.07
N PRO A 167 -17.96 18.80 10.22
CA PRO A 167 -18.41 20.01 10.89
C PRO A 167 -17.77 20.15 12.27
N GLY A 168 -17.23 21.33 12.58
CA GLY A 168 -16.53 21.59 13.85
C GLY A 168 -15.08 21.09 13.91
N PHE A 169 -14.51 20.66 12.78
CA PHE A 169 -13.12 20.25 12.69
C PHE A 169 -12.10 21.27 13.23
N PRO A 170 -12.19 22.59 12.96
CA PRO A 170 -11.19 23.54 13.46
C PRO A 170 -11.17 23.60 15.00
N GLN A 171 -12.34 23.62 15.63
CA GLN A 171 -12.46 23.61 17.09
C GLN A 171 -11.96 22.30 17.68
N TRP A 172 -12.25 21.17 17.02
CA TRP A 172 -11.72 19.87 17.41
C TRP A 172 -10.21 19.80 17.30
N LEU A 173 -9.64 20.36 16.23
CA LEU A 173 -8.21 20.38 15.98
C LEU A 173 -7.49 21.23 17.03
N ASP A 174 -7.98 22.43 17.33
CA ASP A 174 -7.39 23.28 18.38
C ASP A 174 -7.40 22.59 19.75
N LYS A 175 -8.55 22.01 20.15
CA LYS A 175 -8.63 21.19 21.38
C LYS A 175 -7.65 20.02 21.34
N THR A 176 -7.47 19.40 20.18
CA THR A 176 -6.58 18.25 20.00
C THR A 176 -5.10 18.64 20.08
N ILE A 177 -4.72 19.78 19.52
CA ILE A 177 -3.39 20.39 19.63
C ILE A 177 -3.03 20.65 21.10
N ASN A 178 -3.99 21.10 21.89
CA ASN A 178 -3.77 21.41 23.31
C ASN A 178 -3.82 20.17 24.23
N SER A 179 -4.06 18.97 23.68
CA SER A 179 -4.16 17.71 24.45
C SER A 179 -2.80 17.04 24.61
N SER A 180 -2.37 16.77 25.85
CA SER A 180 -1.04 16.23 26.17
C SER A 180 -0.83 14.77 25.75
N ASP A 181 -1.91 14.01 25.59
CA ASP A 181 -1.92 12.59 25.20
C ASP A 181 -1.96 12.38 23.68
N THR A 182 -2.07 13.46 22.90
CA THR A 182 -2.21 13.35 21.44
C THR A 182 -0.86 13.28 20.77
N ILE A 183 -0.73 12.35 19.83
CA ILE A 183 0.48 12.14 19.04
C ILE A 183 0.22 12.60 17.61
N PHE A 184 1.09 13.48 17.12
CA PHE A 184 1.06 14.03 15.77
C PHE A 184 2.24 13.48 14.98
N ASN A 185 1.98 12.62 14.01
CA ASN A 185 2.98 12.11 13.09
C ASN A 185 2.89 12.92 11.80
N VAL A 186 3.86 13.79 11.54
CA VAL A 186 3.86 14.71 10.40
C VAL A 186 4.87 14.25 9.36
N ALA A 187 4.39 14.02 8.13
CA ALA A 187 5.24 13.71 7.00
C ALA A 187 5.76 14.99 6.35
N TYR A 188 7.06 15.02 6.06
CA TYR A 188 7.70 16.14 5.37
C TYR A 188 8.19 15.71 3.99
N ARG A 189 8.19 16.67 3.07
CA ARG A 189 8.80 16.55 1.76
C ARG A 189 9.39 17.89 1.36
N ASP A 190 10.66 17.90 0.99
CA ASP A 190 11.41 19.12 0.67
C ASP A 190 11.23 20.18 1.76
N GLU A 191 11.40 19.74 3.02
CA GLU A 191 11.19 20.53 4.25
C GLU A 191 9.77 21.04 4.51
N LYS A 192 8.82 20.79 3.61
CA LYS A 192 7.41 21.17 3.77
C LYS A 192 6.61 20.04 4.42
N ALA A 193 5.77 20.37 5.40
CA ALA A 193 4.82 19.43 5.98
C ALA A 193 3.66 19.14 5.00
N VAL A 194 3.44 17.87 4.67
CA VAL A 194 2.57 17.46 3.54
C VAL A 194 1.57 16.37 3.91
N GLY A 195 1.65 15.81 5.11
CA GLY A 195 0.68 14.85 5.60
C GLY A 195 0.76 14.68 7.10
N ILE A 196 -0.29 14.13 7.70
CA ILE A 196 -0.38 13.90 9.13
C ILE A 196 -1.15 12.63 9.46
N ALA A 197 -0.72 11.95 10.52
CA ALA A 197 -1.54 11.01 11.27
C ALA A 197 -1.66 11.49 12.71
N ILE A 198 -2.89 11.66 13.18
CA ILE A 198 -3.21 12.08 14.54
C ILE A 198 -3.86 10.90 15.24
N TRP A 199 -3.26 10.45 16.34
CA TRP A 199 -3.84 9.38 17.12
C TRP A 199 -3.72 9.64 18.63
N LYS A 200 -4.62 9.02 19.40
CA LYS A 200 -4.67 9.16 20.86
C LYS A 200 -4.81 7.80 21.53
N PRO A 201 -4.10 7.53 22.63
CA PRO A 201 -4.43 6.41 23.50
C PRO A 201 -5.81 6.63 24.14
N LYS A 202 -6.54 5.54 24.37
CA LYS A 202 -7.87 5.54 25.02
C LYS A 202 -7.90 4.75 26.33
N GLY A 203 -6.73 4.35 26.83
CA GLY A 203 -6.59 3.43 27.97
C GLY A 203 -6.75 1.97 27.57
N ASN A 204 -6.43 1.05 28.49
CA ASN A 204 -6.59 -0.41 28.32
C ASN A 204 -5.91 -0.99 27.05
N GLY A 205 -4.80 -0.38 26.61
CA GLY A 205 -4.12 -0.79 25.38
C GLY A 205 -4.93 -0.50 24.12
N ILE A 206 -5.81 0.51 24.11
CA ILE A 206 -6.59 0.93 22.94
C ILE A 206 -6.04 2.25 22.41
N ALA A 207 -5.96 2.39 21.08
CA ALA A 207 -5.67 3.64 20.39
C ALA A 207 -6.79 4.01 19.41
N LYS A 208 -7.06 5.30 19.26
CA LYS A 208 -7.90 5.85 18.19
C LYS A 208 -7.02 6.61 17.20
N LEU A 209 -6.94 6.15 15.95
CA LEU A 209 -6.45 6.96 14.84
C LEU A 209 -7.56 7.92 14.44
N SER A 210 -7.41 9.19 14.85
CA SER A 210 -8.45 10.20 14.69
C SER A 210 -8.41 10.87 13.33
N THR A 211 -7.22 11.00 12.75
CA THR A 211 -7.04 11.63 11.44
C THR A 211 -5.87 10.96 10.73
N LEU A 212 -6.06 10.63 9.45
CA LEU A 212 -4.99 10.32 8.52
C LEU A 212 -5.23 11.19 7.29
N PHE A 213 -4.29 12.08 6.99
CA PHE A 213 -4.42 13.06 5.93
C PHE A 213 -3.12 13.19 5.16
N VAL A 214 -3.23 13.36 3.85
CA VAL A 214 -2.13 13.73 2.97
C VAL A 214 -2.65 14.82 2.05
N ALA A 215 -1.91 15.91 1.93
CA ALA A 215 -2.24 17.01 1.03
C ALA A 215 -2.42 16.48 -0.39
N GLN A 216 -3.40 17.00 -1.12
CA GLN A 216 -3.81 16.47 -2.43
C GLN A 216 -2.63 16.30 -3.41
N ASP A 217 -1.72 17.27 -3.43
CA ASP A 217 -0.53 17.27 -4.28
C ASP A 217 0.55 16.27 -3.85
N TYR A 218 0.41 15.60 -2.71
CA TYR A 218 1.39 14.64 -2.18
C TYR A 218 0.79 13.26 -1.93
N ARG A 219 -0.49 13.08 -2.26
CA ARG A 219 -1.09 11.74 -2.36
C ARG A 219 -0.30 10.93 -3.41
N ARG A 220 -0.32 9.61 -3.28
CA ARG A 220 0.34 8.65 -4.20
C ARG A 220 1.87 8.59 -4.15
N SER A 221 2.54 9.34 -3.28
CA SER A 221 4.00 9.23 -3.12
C SER A 221 4.41 8.35 -1.93
N GLY A 222 3.56 7.40 -1.52
CA GLY A 222 3.81 6.53 -0.37
C GLY A 222 3.65 7.20 1.01
N ILE A 223 3.30 8.49 1.10
CA ILE A 223 3.22 9.20 2.38
C ILE A 223 2.15 8.61 3.32
N GLY A 224 0.96 8.30 2.81
CA GLY A 224 -0.11 7.70 3.62
C GLY A 224 0.31 6.36 4.21
N ARG A 225 0.97 5.52 3.40
CA ARG A 225 1.61 4.26 3.83
C ARG A 225 2.60 4.51 4.96
N ASN A 226 3.47 5.52 4.83
CA ASN A 226 4.49 5.80 5.84
C ASN A 226 3.84 6.23 7.15
N LEU A 227 2.86 7.13 7.09
CA LEU A 227 2.13 7.60 8.26
C LEU A 227 1.45 6.46 9.02
N ILE A 228 0.76 5.54 8.33
CA ILE A 228 0.08 4.42 9.00
C ILE A 228 1.08 3.40 9.56
N LEU A 229 2.16 3.11 8.84
CA LEU A 229 3.22 2.23 9.31
C LEU A 229 3.92 2.81 10.55
N THR A 230 4.20 4.12 10.58
CA THR A 230 4.70 4.82 11.78
C THR A 230 3.73 4.69 12.95
N CYS A 231 2.42 4.83 12.72
CA CYS A 231 1.43 4.62 13.79
C CYS A 231 1.46 3.20 14.34
N ILE A 232 1.53 2.19 13.45
CA ILE A 232 1.58 0.77 13.85
C ILE A 232 2.83 0.49 14.69
N GLU A 233 3.99 1.03 14.33
CA GLU A 233 5.21 0.86 15.12
C GLU A 233 5.14 1.56 16.49
N GLN A 234 4.58 2.77 16.54
CA GLN A 234 4.38 3.44 17.84
C GLN A 234 3.40 2.68 18.72
N TRP A 235 2.32 2.14 18.14
CA TRP A 235 1.37 1.28 18.85
C TRP A 235 2.05 0.01 19.36
N ARG A 236 2.96 -0.58 18.57
CA ARG A 236 3.78 -1.72 18.98
C ARG A 236 4.61 -1.39 20.23
N VAL A 237 5.36 -0.30 20.18
CA VAL A 237 6.22 0.16 21.29
C VAL A 237 5.38 0.45 22.54
N GLN A 238 4.23 1.09 22.38
CA GLN A 238 3.31 1.44 23.48
C GLN A 238 2.41 0.29 23.95
N ARG A 239 2.61 -0.93 23.43
CA ARG A 239 1.81 -2.12 23.79
C ARG A 239 0.30 -1.93 23.59
N ILE A 240 -0.09 -1.13 22.59
CA ILE A 240 -1.48 -0.98 22.15
C ILE A 240 -1.95 -2.30 21.53
N ARG A 241 -2.96 -2.94 22.13
CA ARG A 241 -3.54 -4.20 21.66
C ARG A 241 -4.61 -4.01 20.58
N ARG A 242 -5.24 -2.84 20.53
CA ARG A 242 -6.29 -2.52 19.55
C ARG A 242 -6.19 -1.07 19.10
N ALA A 243 -6.11 -0.85 17.80
CA ALA A 243 -6.28 0.46 17.18
C ALA A 243 -7.58 0.48 16.39
N PHE A 244 -8.29 1.61 16.38
CA PHE A 244 -9.46 1.79 15.53
C PHE A 244 -9.46 3.15 14.84
N VAL A 245 -10.10 3.20 13.68
CA VAL A 245 -10.33 4.40 12.87
C VAL A 245 -11.79 4.39 12.41
N THR A 246 -12.37 5.58 12.29
CA THR A 246 -13.69 5.74 11.68
C THR A 246 -13.56 6.61 10.44
N THR A 247 -14.29 6.25 9.37
CA THR A 247 -14.26 6.98 8.11
C THR A 247 -15.63 6.93 7.43
N ALA A 248 -16.11 8.06 6.92
CA ALA A 248 -17.24 8.06 5.99
C ALA A 248 -16.81 7.82 4.54
N LYS A 249 -15.51 7.95 4.26
CA LYS A 249 -14.92 7.66 2.96
C LYS A 249 -14.71 6.16 2.83
N VAL A 250 -15.67 5.47 2.22
CA VAL A 250 -15.63 4.04 1.94
C VAL A 250 -14.42 3.67 1.07
N GLU A 251 -13.97 4.60 0.23
CA GLU A 251 -12.78 4.46 -0.59
C GLU A 251 -11.48 4.27 0.22
N LEU A 252 -11.47 4.64 1.51
CA LEU A 252 -10.31 4.43 2.38
C LEU A 252 -10.27 3.03 2.99
N VAL A 253 -11.35 2.25 2.93
CA VAL A 253 -11.40 0.90 3.53
C VAL A 253 -10.31 -0.01 2.94
N PRO A 254 -10.15 -0.14 1.60
CA PRO A 254 -9.08 -0.96 1.03
C PRO A 254 -7.67 -0.50 1.42
N PHE A 255 -7.47 0.81 1.64
CA PHE A 255 -6.19 1.32 2.12
C PHE A 255 -5.87 0.77 3.53
N PHE A 256 -6.82 0.83 4.46
CA PHE A 256 -6.62 0.33 5.82
C PHE A 256 -6.51 -1.20 5.87
N GLU A 257 -7.27 -1.93 5.05
CA GLU A 257 -7.20 -3.39 4.95
C GLU A 257 -5.80 -3.90 4.58
N ARG A 258 -5.08 -3.18 3.69
CA ARG A 258 -3.69 -3.49 3.35
C ARG A 258 -2.75 -3.50 4.57
N TYR A 259 -3.11 -2.80 5.64
CA TYR A 259 -2.34 -2.75 6.90
C TYR A 259 -2.98 -3.58 8.03
N GLY A 260 -3.88 -4.50 7.68
CA GLY A 260 -4.50 -5.43 8.62
C GLY A 260 -5.59 -4.83 9.48
N PHE A 261 -6.21 -3.73 9.04
CA PHE A 261 -7.50 -3.32 9.59
C PHE A 261 -8.63 -4.14 8.95
N TRP A 262 -9.73 -4.33 9.66
CA TRP A 262 -10.98 -4.87 9.10
C TRP A 262 -12.15 -4.01 9.52
N ALA A 263 -13.23 -4.06 8.74
CA ALA A 263 -14.49 -3.46 9.12
C ALA A 263 -15.12 -4.24 10.29
N GLU A 264 -15.30 -3.59 11.43
CA GLU A 264 -16.09 -4.13 12.55
C GLU A 264 -17.58 -3.85 12.38
N GLY A 265 -17.93 -2.77 11.68
CA GLY A 265 -19.32 -2.41 11.43
C GLY A 265 -19.48 -1.10 10.67
N ILE A 266 -20.74 -0.84 10.36
CA ILE A 266 -21.19 0.40 9.73
C ILE A 266 -22.19 1.04 10.70
N GLY A 267 -21.83 2.20 11.25
CA GLY A 267 -22.71 2.94 12.15
C GLY A 267 -23.53 3.99 11.40
N ARG A 268 -24.58 4.44 12.07
CA ARG A 268 -25.29 5.66 11.67
C ARG A 268 -24.35 6.85 11.81
N GLU A 269 -24.60 7.84 10.98
CA GLU A 269 -23.90 9.10 10.90
C GLU A 269 -23.54 9.69 12.28
N ILE A 270 -22.23 9.88 12.53
CA ILE A 270 -21.74 10.51 13.77
C ILE A 270 -21.63 12.03 13.61
N TYR A 271 -21.48 12.50 12.37
CA TYR A 271 -21.32 13.91 12.03
C TYR A 271 -22.45 14.30 11.07
N GLU A 272 -23.27 15.30 11.42
CA GLU A 272 -24.40 15.82 10.63
C GLU A 272 -23.94 16.35 9.25
N ARG A 273 -23.69 15.45 8.31
CA ARG A 273 -23.18 15.75 6.96
C ARG A 273 -24.36 15.81 5.98
N GLU A 274 -24.20 16.60 4.94
CA GLU A 274 -25.13 16.54 3.81
C GLU A 274 -25.08 15.14 3.17
N GLY A 275 -26.23 14.49 3.03
CA GLY A 275 -26.36 13.19 2.37
C GLY A 275 -26.30 11.95 3.26
N HIS A 276 -26.25 12.10 4.60
CA HIS A 276 -26.38 10.99 5.56
C HIS A 276 -25.45 9.80 5.30
N GLN A 277 -24.18 10.09 4.99
CA GLN A 277 -23.21 9.04 4.65
C GLN A 277 -22.94 8.13 5.87
N PRO A 278 -22.97 6.79 5.68
CA PRO A 278 -22.69 5.85 6.76
C PRO A 278 -21.22 5.93 7.20
N GLU A 279 -20.96 5.63 8.46
CA GLU A 279 -19.61 5.66 9.01
C GLU A 279 -19.07 4.24 9.20
N TRP A 280 -17.93 3.97 8.57
CA TRP A 280 -17.23 2.69 8.67
C TRP A 280 -16.34 2.69 9.91
N PHE A 281 -16.46 1.65 10.71
CA PHE A 281 -15.63 1.40 11.88
C PHE A 281 -14.62 0.34 11.52
N LEU A 282 -13.35 0.72 11.41
CA LEU A 282 -12.26 -0.19 11.10
C LEU A 282 -11.38 -0.39 12.34
N ALA A 283 -10.97 -1.62 12.60
CA ALA A 283 -10.07 -1.93 13.71
C ALA A 283 -8.90 -2.79 13.27
N LYS A 284 -7.78 -2.62 13.96
CA LYS A 284 -6.59 -3.45 13.88
C LYS A 284 -6.27 -3.97 15.27
N LEU A 285 -6.01 -5.27 15.37
CA LEU A 285 -5.46 -5.88 16.58
C LEU A 285 -3.96 -6.02 16.42
N LEU A 286 -3.25 -5.82 17.53
CA LEU A 286 -1.80 -6.01 17.61
C LEU A 286 -1.53 -7.07 18.68
N PHE A 287 -0.75 -8.08 18.30
CA PHE A 287 -0.35 -9.18 19.17
C PHE A 287 1.10 -8.98 19.63
N TYR A 288 1.48 -9.55 20.78
CA TYR A 288 2.85 -9.42 21.28
C TYR A 288 3.40 -10.76 21.78
N ASN A 289 4.67 -11.05 21.50
CA ASN A 289 5.34 -12.33 21.85
C ASN A 289 5.32 -12.68 23.36
N SER A 290 5.03 -11.72 24.24
CA SER A 290 4.85 -11.98 25.68
C SER A 290 3.53 -12.71 26.00
N ASP A 291 2.60 -12.76 25.05
CA ASP A 291 1.39 -13.56 25.16
C ASP A 291 1.79 -15.01 24.81
N GLN A 292 2.15 -15.80 25.83
CA GLN A 292 2.61 -17.21 25.70
C GLN A 292 1.65 -18.13 24.92
N ASN A 293 0.49 -17.64 24.52
CA ASN A 293 -0.46 -18.35 23.70
C ASN A 293 -1.09 -17.35 22.69
N ILE A 294 -0.59 -17.33 21.45
CA ILE A 294 -1.20 -16.56 20.34
C ILE A 294 -2.69 -16.90 20.24
N LEU A 295 -3.05 -18.15 20.56
CA LEU A 295 -4.42 -18.61 20.67
C LEU A 295 -5.22 -17.80 21.69
N ASP A 296 -4.78 -17.70 22.94
CA ASP A 296 -5.45 -16.86 23.96
C ASP A 296 -5.64 -15.42 23.48
N ALA A 297 -4.64 -14.84 22.82
CA ALA A 297 -4.72 -13.46 22.35
C ALA A 297 -5.74 -13.30 21.22
N VAL A 298 -5.79 -14.25 20.27
CA VAL A 298 -6.79 -14.30 19.18
C VAL A 298 -8.20 -14.55 19.74
N THR A 299 -8.36 -15.46 20.70
CA THR A 299 -9.63 -15.78 21.36
C THR A 299 -10.13 -14.61 22.22
N LYS A 300 -9.25 -13.97 23.01
CA LYS A 300 -9.56 -12.81 23.86
C LYS A 300 -9.86 -11.55 23.07
N ALA A 301 -9.35 -11.45 21.83
CA ALA A 301 -9.52 -10.25 21.03
C ALA A 301 -10.94 -10.04 20.50
N LYS A 302 -11.93 -10.88 20.88
CA LYS A 302 -13.35 -10.71 20.54
C LYS A 302 -13.56 -10.35 19.07
N ILE A 303 -12.85 -11.06 18.18
CA ILE A 303 -12.78 -10.70 16.77
C ILE A 303 -14.11 -11.06 16.11
N LEU A 304 -14.91 -10.04 15.82
CA LEU A 304 -16.04 -10.17 14.92
C LEU A 304 -15.46 -10.18 13.50
N PHE A 305 -15.58 -11.31 12.80
CA PHE A 305 -15.11 -11.45 11.43
C PHE A 305 -16.31 -11.38 10.47
N PRO A 306 -16.62 -10.21 9.88
CA PRO A 306 -17.55 -10.17 8.76
C PRO A 306 -16.82 -10.49 7.44
N PRO A 307 -17.37 -11.35 6.57
CA PRO A 307 -16.96 -11.41 5.18
C PRO A 307 -17.49 -10.16 4.46
N ILE A 308 -16.59 -9.24 4.10
CA ILE A 308 -16.94 -7.92 3.51
C ILE A 308 -17.58 -8.04 2.12
N ILE A 309 -17.54 -9.21 1.47
CA ILE A 309 -18.04 -9.38 0.10
C ILE A 309 -19.54 -9.79 0.05
N SER A 310 -20.17 -10.18 1.16
CA SER A 310 -21.62 -10.43 1.12
C SER A 310 -22.39 -9.15 1.43
N SER A 311 -23.13 -8.65 0.44
CA SER A 311 -24.11 -7.54 0.56
C SER A 311 -25.17 -7.76 1.64
N SER A 312 -25.26 -8.96 2.22
CA SER A 312 -26.08 -9.31 3.38
C SER A 312 -25.23 -9.37 4.66
N TYR A 313 -25.14 -8.26 5.38
CA TYR A 313 -24.60 -8.23 6.74
C TYR A 313 -25.56 -8.96 7.68
N ASN A 314 -25.34 -10.26 7.89
CA ASN A 314 -26.08 -11.03 8.89
C ASN A 314 -25.05 -11.53 9.91
N PRO A 315 -24.77 -10.79 11.00
CA PRO A 315 -23.77 -11.19 11.98
C PRO A 315 -24.25 -12.48 12.65
N SER A 316 -23.79 -13.63 12.15
CA SER A 316 -23.87 -14.88 12.91
C SER A 316 -23.17 -14.63 14.24
N GLY A 317 -23.82 -14.96 15.36
CA GLY A 317 -23.35 -14.66 16.71
C GLY A 317 -21.89 -15.06 16.95
N ARG A 318 -21.28 -14.43 17.97
CA ARG A 318 -19.88 -14.64 18.40
C ARG A 318 -19.54 -16.13 18.46
N LYS A 319 -18.45 -16.54 17.81
CA LYS A 319 -17.85 -17.87 17.96
C LYS A 319 -16.45 -17.72 18.54
N GLU A 320 -16.16 -18.43 19.62
CA GLU A 320 -14.82 -18.44 20.23
C GLU A 320 -13.88 -19.30 19.39
N VAL A 321 -12.70 -18.76 19.08
CA VAL A 321 -11.63 -19.49 18.37
C VAL A 321 -10.88 -20.31 19.40
N GLU A 322 -10.81 -21.63 19.22
CA GLU A 322 -10.06 -22.55 20.10
C GLU A 322 -8.91 -23.25 19.38
N HIS A 323 -8.92 -23.28 18.05
CA HIS A 323 -7.84 -23.85 17.27
C HIS A 323 -7.45 -22.94 16.11
N ILE A 324 -6.13 -22.84 15.87
CA ILE A 324 -5.53 -22.17 14.72
C ILE A 324 -4.65 -23.18 14.01
N GLU A 325 -5.00 -23.52 12.79
CA GLU A 325 -4.25 -24.48 11.97
C GLU A 325 -3.72 -23.81 10.71
N CYS A 326 -2.52 -24.18 10.28
CA CYS A 326 -1.96 -23.77 8.99
C CYS A 326 -1.85 -25.00 8.08
N ASN A 327 -2.54 -24.97 6.94
CA ASN A 327 -2.44 -26.01 5.92
C ASN A 327 -2.34 -25.37 4.54
N ASN A 328 -1.31 -25.71 3.76
CA ASN A 328 -1.09 -25.22 2.40
C ASN A 328 -1.18 -23.69 2.25
N ALA A 329 -0.54 -22.95 3.17
CA ALA A 329 -0.60 -21.49 3.22
C ALA A 329 -2.01 -20.89 3.44
N ILE A 330 -2.91 -21.66 4.04
CA ILE A 330 -4.21 -21.22 4.53
C ILE A 330 -4.23 -21.37 6.05
N ILE A 331 -4.58 -20.30 6.75
CA ILE A 331 -4.79 -20.31 8.20
C ILE A 331 -6.27 -20.49 8.47
N GLN A 332 -6.63 -21.53 9.20
CA GLN A 332 -8.01 -21.83 9.61
C GLN A 332 -8.20 -21.56 11.09
N LEU A 333 -9.24 -20.81 11.42
CA LEU A 333 -9.71 -20.59 12.79
C LEU A 333 -10.91 -21.49 13.04
N LYS A 334 -10.85 -22.34 14.06
CA LYS A 334 -11.92 -23.30 14.39
C LYS A 334 -12.37 -23.15 15.85
N ALA A 335 -13.62 -23.48 16.11
CA ALA A 335 -14.20 -23.61 17.46
C ALA A 335 -13.78 -24.93 18.15
N SER A 336 -14.12 -25.12 19.42
CA SER A 336 -13.93 -26.39 20.18
C SER A 336 -14.38 -27.62 19.38
N ASN A 337 -15.56 -27.52 18.77
CA ASN A 337 -16.17 -28.59 18.01
C ASN A 337 -15.61 -28.74 16.58
N GLN A 338 -14.44 -28.16 16.29
CA GLN A 338 -13.78 -28.15 14.99
C GLN A 338 -14.55 -27.45 13.86
N THR A 339 -15.64 -26.75 14.18
CA THR A 339 -16.37 -25.95 13.18
C THR A 339 -15.48 -24.81 12.71
N LEU A 340 -15.29 -24.70 11.39
CA LEU A 340 -14.59 -23.58 10.78
C LEU A 340 -15.34 -22.27 11.10
N ILE A 341 -14.64 -21.36 11.76
CA ILE A 341 -15.13 -20.00 12.05
C ILE A 341 -14.73 -19.09 10.90
N ASN A 342 -13.46 -19.13 10.50
CA ASN A 342 -12.93 -18.31 9.42
C ASN A 342 -11.67 -18.93 8.82
N GLN A 343 -11.30 -18.49 7.61
CA GLN A 343 -10.06 -18.86 6.96
C GLN A 343 -9.39 -17.64 6.33
N PHE A 344 -8.06 -17.63 6.38
CA PHE A 344 -7.22 -16.58 5.81
C PHE A 344 -6.20 -17.20 4.89
N SER A 345 -5.84 -16.48 3.81
CA SER A 345 -4.55 -16.74 3.20
C SER A 345 -3.44 -16.44 4.22
N LEU A 346 -2.30 -17.12 4.11
CA LEU A 346 -1.14 -16.86 4.97
C LEU A 346 -0.69 -15.39 4.89
N HIS A 347 -0.81 -14.76 3.71
CA HIS A 347 -0.52 -13.34 3.53
C HIS A 347 -1.51 -12.45 4.32
N SER A 348 -2.81 -12.70 4.21
CA SER A 348 -3.84 -11.97 4.97
C SER A 348 -3.63 -12.14 6.48
N TRP A 349 -3.26 -13.34 6.91
CA TRP A 349 -2.90 -13.60 8.30
C TRP A 349 -1.70 -12.76 8.74
N PHE A 350 -0.63 -12.72 7.95
CA PHE A 350 0.51 -11.88 8.30
C PHE A 350 0.18 -10.39 8.31
N ASN A 351 -0.70 -9.88 7.45
CA ASN A 351 -1.19 -8.49 7.53
C ASN A 351 -1.95 -8.24 8.83
N LEU A 352 -2.83 -9.18 9.18
CA LEU A 352 -3.63 -9.14 10.39
C LEU A 352 -2.74 -9.10 11.64
N THR A 353 -1.76 -10.00 11.71
CA THR A 353 -0.91 -10.13 12.89
C THR A 353 0.24 -9.12 12.93
N TYR A 354 0.61 -8.48 11.82
CA TYR A 354 1.67 -7.47 11.80
C TYR A 354 1.39 -6.35 12.82
N PRO A 355 2.36 -5.91 13.64
CA PRO A 355 3.79 -6.22 13.57
C PRO A 355 4.22 -7.41 14.45
N ALA A 356 3.27 -8.17 14.98
CA ALA A 356 3.57 -9.36 15.78
C ALA A 356 4.22 -10.45 14.93
N GLU A 357 5.22 -11.11 15.50
CA GLU A 357 5.68 -12.40 15.01
C GLU A 357 4.61 -13.43 15.39
N SER A 358 4.08 -14.13 14.39
CA SER A 358 3.21 -15.27 14.64
C SER A 358 4.04 -16.54 14.76
N ALA A 359 3.47 -17.62 15.29
CA ALA A 359 4.11 -18.95 15.24
C ALA A 359 4.41 -19.41 13.80
N PHE A 360 3.76 -18.80 12.80
CA PHE A 360 3.96 -19.07 11.39
C PHE A 360 4.97 -18.11 10.74
N THR A 361 5.48 -17.12 11.46
CA THR A 361 6.49 -16.20 10.94
C THR A 361 7.83 -16.96 10.83
N PRO A 362 8.48 -16.97 9.64
CA PRO A 362 9.76 -17.64 9.47
C PRO A 362 10.81 -17.12 10.47
N GLN A 363 11.55 -18.05 11.08
CA GLN A 363 12.66 -17.72 12.00
C GLN A 363 13.94 -17.30 11.27
N THR A 364 13.87 -17.20 9.94
CA THR A 364 14.94 -16.76 9.07
C THR A 364 14.57 -15.39 8.49
N ALA A 365 15.48 -14.44 8.63
CA ALA A 365 15.41 -13.16 7.96
C ALA A 365 16.39 -13.15 6.78
N TYR A 366 16.36 -12.11 5.97
CA TYR A 366 17.27 -11.96 4.83
C TYR A 366 17.82 -10.55 4.75
N VAL A 367 19.04 -10.43 4.22
CA VAL A 367 19.60 -9.14 3.81
C VAL A 367 19.59 -9.04 2.30
N ILE A 368 19.12 -7.91 1.77
CA ILE A 368 19.08 -7.63 0.34
C ILE A 368 19.99 -6.42 0.07
N PRO A 369 21.11 -6.60 -0.66
CA PRO A 369 21.90 -5.46 -1.13
C PRO A 369 21.16 -4.74 -2.26
N ILE A 370 21.12 -3.41 -2.22
CA ILE A 370 20.44 -2.59 -3.22
C ILE A 370 21.22 -1.28 -3.46
N ARG A 371 21.20 -0.78 -4.70
CA ARG A 371 21.75 0.55 -5.01
C ARG A 371 20.82 1.64 -4.45
N PRO A 372 21.35 2.71 -3.84
CA PRO A 372 20.52 3.78 -3.26
C PRO A 372 19.45 4.34 -4.21
N GLN A 373 19.80 4.60 -5.46
CA GLN A 373 18.87 5.10 -6.49
C GLN A 373 17.62 4.21 -6.69
N PHE A 374 17.79 2.89 -6.65
CA PHE A 374 16.70 1.94 -6.82
C PHE A 374 15.84 1.86 -5.58
N LEU A 375 16.46 1.95 -4.40
CA LEU A 375 15.72 2.00 -3.16
C LEU A 375 14.85 3.26 -3.09
N ILE A 376 15.36 4.43 -3.49
CA ILE A 376 14.59 5.69 -3.57
C ILE A 376 13.41 5.54 -4.52
N GLN A 377 13.62 4.97 -5.72
CA GLN A 377 12.52 4.71 -6.66
C GLN A 377 11.48 3.73 -6.11
N ILE A 378 11.91 2.66 -5.44
CA ILE A 378 11.00 1.70 -4.78
C ILE A 378 10.09 2.43 -3.80
N PHE A 379 10.71 3.30 -3.03
CA PHE A 379 10.08 4.13 -2.05
C PHE A 379 9.05 5.08 -2.69
N GLN A 380 9.46 5.95 -3.60
CA GLN A 380 8.57 6.96 -4.19
C GLN A 380 7.46 6.39 -5.07
N ALA A 381 7.81 5.40 -5.90
CA ALA A 381 6.91 4.84 -6.89
C ALA A 381 6.08 3.66 -6.34
N GLY A 382 6.20 3.37 -5.04
CA GLY A 382 5.49 2.28 -4.39
C GLY A 382 5.82 0.92 -4.98
N LYS A 383 7.03 0.73 -5.53
CA LYS A 383 7.44 -0.57 -6.06
C LYS A 383 7.61 -1.56 -4.92
N THR A 384 7.33 -2.81 -5.20
CA THR A 384 7.28 -3.90 -4.22
C THR A 384 8.11 -5.09 -4.65
N VAL A 385 8.85 -5.01 -5.76
CA VAL A 385 9.64 -6.12 -6.28
C VAL A 385 11.12 -5.76 -6.40
N TYR A 386 11.96 -6.64 -5.84
CA TYR A 386 13.40 -6.65 -6.00
C TYR A 386 13.80 -7.81 -6.92
N TYR A 387 14.69 -7.55 -7.88
CA TYR A 387 15.26 -8.59 -8.74
C TYR A 387 16.70 -8.90 -8.34
N GLY A 388 17.08 -10.17 -8.39
CA GLY A 388 18.44 -10.59 -8.06
C GLY A 388 18.81 -11.95 -8.64
N ARG A 389 20.05 -12.36 -8.37
CA ARG A 389 20.53 -13.72 -8.69
C ARG A 389 19.81 -14.74 -7.81
N CYS A 390 19.44 -15.89 -8.37
CA CYS A 390 18.82 -16.98 -7.62
C CYS A 390 19.71 -17.44 -6.45
N SER A 391 19.23 -17.26 -5.22
CA SER A 391 19.78 -17.97 -4.06
C SER A 391 19.31 -19.42 -4.08
N ARG A 392 20.18 -20.37 -3.72
CA ARG A 392 19.85 -21.82 -3.68
C ARG A 392 18.91 -22.22 -2.53
N THR A 393 18.26 -21.27 -1.87
CA THR A 393 17.32 -21.55 -0.77
C THR A 393 16.10 -22.27 -1.34
N LYS A 394 15.81 -23.48 -0.85
CA LYS A 394 14.61 -24.26 -1.22
C LYS A 394 13.38 -23.88 -0.37
N ASP A 395 13.59 -23.09 0.68
CA ASP A 395 12.56 -22.78 1.67
C ASP A 395 11.54 -21.77 1.12
N ASP A 396 10.28 -21.92 1.53
CA ASP A 396 9.27 -20.88 1.36
C ASP A 396 9.69 -19.65 2.17
N MET A 397 9.88 -18.54 1.46
CA MET A 397 10.35 -17.28 2.03
C MET A 397 9.18 -16.38 2.44
N ARG A 398 7.92 -16.78 2.18
CA ARG A 398 6.74 -15.99 2.46
C ARG A 398 6.64 -15.66 3.96
N GLY A 399 6.48 -14.39 4.26
CA GLY A 399 6.43 -13.85 5.62
C GLY A 399 7.79 -13.59 6.24
N ALA A 400 8.91 -14.00 5.61
CA ALA A 400 10.24 -13.73 6.13
C ALA A 400 10.53 -12.22 6.12
N LEU A 401 11.27 -11.77 7.13
CA LEU A 401 11.65 -10.36 7.26
C LEU A 401 12.90 -10.08 6.41
N ILE A 402 12.96 -8.90 5.81
CA ILE A 402 14.11 -8.44 5.03
C ILE A 402 14.66 -7.13 5.60
N ILE A 403 15.98 -7.00 5.59
CA ILE A 403 16.67 -5.71 5.73
C ILE A 403 17.30 -5.34 4.38
N PHE A 404 17.13 -4.08 3.97
CA PHE A 404 17.78 -3.53 2.79
C PHE A 404 19.11 -2.88 3.18
N TYR A 405 20.19 -3.43 2.64
CA TYR A 405 21.52 -2.85 2.72
C TYR A 405 21.75 -1.97 1.49
N ALA A 406 21.80 -0.66 1.68
CA ALA A 406 22.15 0.27 0.63
C ALA A 406 23.67 0.24 0.40
N SER A 407 24.08 0.02 -0.85
CA SER A 407 25.49 0.07 -1.24
C SER A 407 26.08 1.49 -1.12
N SER A 408 27.36 1.64 -1.47
CA SER A 408 28.01 2.95 -1.58
C SER A 408 27.14 3.94 -2.41
N PRO A 409 27.05 5.23 -2.01
CA PRO A 409 27.79 5.87 -0.92
C PRO A 409 27.30 5.56 0.50
N ILE A 410 26.05 5.12 0.69
CA ILE A 410 25.45 4.96 2.04
C ILE A 410 26.13 3.86 2.87
N SER A 411 26.37 2.70 2.27
CA SER A 411 27.11 1.57 2.87
C SER A 411 26.57 1.11 4.24
N GLY A 412 25.26 0.85 4.32
CA GLY A 412 24.61 0.47 5.58
C GLY A 412 23.19 -0.07 5.40
N VAL A 413 22.60 -0.57 6.48
CA VAL A 413 21.18 -0.96 6.49
C VAL A 413 20.34 0.30 6.70
N VAL A 414 19.32 0.46 5.86
CA VAL A 414 18.51 1.70 5.79
C VAL A 414 17.02 1.47 5.87
N ALA A 415 16.56 0.25 5.63
CA ALA A 415 15.14 -0.07 5.62
C ALA A 415 14.91 -1.55 5.93
N PHE A 416 13.68 -1.87 6.27
CA PHE A 416 13.20 -3.24 6.40
C PHE A 416 11.85 -3.41 5.71
N ALA A 417 11.50 -4.66 5.45
CA ALA A 417 10.24 -5.04 4.82
C ALA A 417 9.95 -6.53 5.12
N ARG A 418 8.91 -7.07 4.52
CA ARG A 418 8.54 -8.48 4.63
C ARG A 418 8.27 -9.09 3.27
N ILE A 419 8.73 -10.31 3.04
CA ILE A 419 8.54 -11.04 1.78
C ILE A 419 7.09 -11.51 1.66
N VAL A 420 6.45 -11.20 0.54
CA VAL A 420 5.11 -11.65 0.15
C VAL A 420 5.19 -12.90 -0.70
N ALA A 421 6.08 -12.87 -1.69
CA ALA A 421 6.23 -13.95 -2.66
C ALA A 421 7.63 -13.95 -3.27
N ARG A 422 8.01 -15.14 -3.76
CA ARG A 422 9.23 -15.34 -4.52
C ARG A 422 8.87 -15.96 -5.86
N TYR A 423 9.52 -15.45 -6.90
CA TYR A 423 9.36 -15.91 -8.26
C TYR A 423 10.73 -16.25 -8.84
N ILE A 424 10.79 -17.33 -9.61
CA ILE A 424 12.00 -17.77 -10.31
C ILE A 424 11.63 -17.92 -11.79
N GLY A 425 12.44 -17.33 -12.66
CA GLY A 425 12.19 -17.36 -14.09
C GLY A 425 13.30 -16.68 -14.90
N THR A 426 13.11 -16.64 -16.21
CA THR A 426 13.94 -15.83 -17.11
C THR A 426 13.64 -14.34 -16.90
N PRO A 427 14.56 -13.43 -17.27
CA PRO A 427 14.34 -12.00 -17.22
C PRO A 427 13.03 -11.57 -17.90
N THR A 428 12.78 -12.02 -19.12
CA THR A 428 11.53 -11.75 -19.86
C THR A 428 10.31 -12.19 -19.07
N LYS A 429 10.31 -13.41 -18.52
CA LYS A 429 9.16 -13.93 -17.77
C LYS A 429 8.90 -13.08 -16.52
N LEU A 430 9.94 -12.84 -15.73
CA LEU A 430 9.81 -12.04 -14.50
C LEU A 430 9.43 -10.58 -14.79
N TYR A 431 9.89 -10.01 -15.90
CA TYR A 431 9.49 -8.68 -16.31
C TYR A 431 8.02 -8.64 -16.75
N ASN A 432 7.56 -9.62 -17.51
CA ASN A 432 6.16 -9.71 -17.92
C ASN A 432 5.22 -9.91 -16.71
N ASP A 433 5.61 -10.78 -15.78
CA ASP A 433 4.80 -11.13 -14.60
C ASP A 433 4.81 -10.00 -13.56
N LEU A 434 5.96 -9.31 -13.37
CA LEU A 434 6.20 -8.45 -12.19
C LEU A 434 6.81 -7.09 -12.51
N GLY A 435 7.19 -6.80 -13.76
CA GLY A 435 7.90 -5.57 -14.14
C GLY A 435 7.20 -4.30 -13.67
N ARG A 436 5.86 -4.33 -13.65
CA ARG A 436 4.99 -3.26 -13.12
C ARG A 436 5.27 -2.91 -11.66
N LYS A 437 5.61 -3.93 -10.86
CA LYS A 437 5.87 -3.86 -9.43
C LYS A 437 7.35 -3.65 -9.09
N GLY A 438 8.26 -3.74 -10.06
CA GLY A 438 9.70 -3.56 -9.87
C GLY A 438 10.20 -2.20 -10.37
N VAL A 439 11.49 -1.94 -10.14
CA VAL A 439 12.19 -0.73 -10.61
C VAL A 439 13.06 -0.95 -11.84
N LEU A 440 13.45 -2.20 -12.13
CA LEU A 440 14.37 -2.51 -13.22
C LEU A 440 13.63 -2.67 -14.55
N ALA A 441 14.23 -2.15 -15.62
CA ALA A 441 13.89 -2.52 -16.99
C ALA A 441 14.25 -4.00 -17.26
N GLN A 442 13.70 -4.57 -18.33
CA GLN A 442 13.89 -5.98 -18.66
C GLN A 442 15.37 -6.33 -18.85
N GLU A 443 16.09 -5.49 -19.58
CA GLU A 443 17.52 -5.60 -19.84
C GLU A 443 18.39 -5.49 -18.58
N GLU A 444 17.89 -4.79 -17.54
CA GLU A 444 18.59 -4.65 -16.26
C GLU A 444 18.40 -5.87 -15.34
N ILE A 445 17.34 -6.66 -15.54
CA ILE A 445 17.11 -7.90 -14.77
C ILE A 445 18.18 -8.95 -15.13
N GLY A 446 18.60 -8.98 -16.40
CA GLY A 446 19.74 -9.74 -16.89
C GLY A 446 19.52 -10.34 -18.27
N SER A 447 20.45 -11.20 -18.69
CA SER A 447 20.43 -11.81 -20.03
C SER A 447 19.48 -13.01 -20.12
N GLU A 448 18.83 -13.15 -21.26
CA GLU A 448 18.07 -14.35 -21.61
C GLU A 448 18.99 -15.58 -21.61
N GLY A 449 18.61 -16.60 -20.84
CA GLY A 449 19.43 -17.80 -20.56
C GLY A 449 19.84 -17.94 -19.09
N GLU A 450 19.80 -16.86 -18.30
CA GLU A 450 20.02 -16.93 -16.86
C GLU A 450 18.70 -17.05 -16.10
N GLN A 451 18.65 -17.95 -15.12
CA GLN A 451 17.56 -17.93 -14.13
C GLN A 451 17.81 -16.81 -13.13
N LYS A 452 16.80 -15.96 -12.95
CA LYS A 452 16.76 -14.87 -11.98
C LYS A 452 15.68 -15.14 -10.95
N GLN A 453 15.77 -14.42 -9.84
CA GLN A 453 14.70 -14.38 -8.86
C GLN A 453 14.14 -12.98 -8.72
N ALA A 454 12.84 -12.91 -8.46
CA ALA A 454 12.16 -11.71 -8.03
C ALA A 454 11.57 -11.96 -6.63
N ILE A 455 11.79 -11.01 -5.72
CA ILE A 455 11.25 -11.00 -4.36
C ILE A 455 10.22 -9.89 -4.29
N GLU A 456 8.96 -10.26 -4.14
CA GLU A 456 7.89 -9.33 -3.83
C GLU A 456 7.82 -9.12 -2.32
N PHE A 457 7.70 -7.88 -1.88
CA PHE A 457 7.71 -7.50 -0.48
C PHE A 457 6.66 -6.42 -0.16
N ASP A 458 6.26 -6.37 1.11
CA ASP A 458 5.38 -5.35 1.68
C ASP A 458 5.98 -4.76 2.96
N HIS A 459 5.24 -3.85 3.62
CA HIS A 459 5.67 -3.19 4.86
C HIS A 459 7.06 -2.55 4.78
N LEU A 460 7.43 -2.01 3.61
CA LEU A 460 8.70 -1.33 3.44
C LEU A 460 8.73 -0.03 4.26
N MET A 461 9.62 0.01 5.25
CA MET A 461 9.82 1.11 6.18
C MET A 461 11.31 1.49 6.26
N PRO A 462 11.67 2.78 6.21
CA PRO A 462 13.02 3.21 6.52
C PRO A 462 13.32 3.06 8.01
N LEU A 463 14.60 2.89 8.34
CA LEU A 463 15.12 3.06 9.68
C LEU A 463 15.22 4.53 10.03
N HIS A 464 15.26 4.84 11.32
CA HIS A 464 15.43 6.22 11.80
C HIS A 464 16.81 6.77 11.42
N GLN A 465 17.82 5.91 11.44
CA GLN A 465 19.19 6.21 11.02
C GLN A 465 19.79 5.03 10.26
N VAL A 466 20.83 5.32 9.45
CA VAL A 466 21.64 4.28 8.82
C VAL A 466 22.34 3.46 9.89
N VAL A 467 22.28 2.14 9.79
CA VAL A 467 23.20 1.27 10.53
C VAL A 467 24.39 1.00 9.63
N HIS A 468 25.48 1.73 9.87
CA HIS A 468 26.66 1.66 9.02
C HIS A 468 27.32 0.29 9.09
N LEU A 469 28.04 -0.07 8.02
CA LEU A 469 28.73 -1.36 7.91
C LEU A 469 29.61 -1.69 9.12
N ASN A 470 30.33 -0.70 9.65
CA ASN A 470 31.20 -0.89 10.82
C ASN A 470 30.41 -1.32 12.05
N ASP A 471 29.23 -0.74 12.27
CA ASP A 471 28.35 -1.11 13.38
C ASP A 471 27.75 -2.50 13.19
N LEU A 472 27.40 -2.86 11.95
CA LEU A 472 26.90 -4.21 11.62
C LEU A 472 27.97 -5.28 11.87
N ILE A 473 29.25 -5.00 11.58
CA ILE A 473 30.37 -5.91 11.82
C ILE A 473 30.69 -6.00 13.31
N SER A 474 30.81 -4.86 14.01
CA SER A 474 31.12 -4.83 15.45
C SER A 474 30.05 -5.52 16.29
N ASN A 475 28.80 -5.53 15.81
CA ASN A 475 27.68 -6.21 16.45
C ASN A 475 27.46 -7.65 15.98
N SER A 476 28.36 -8.21 15.17
CA SER A 476 28.28 -9.57 14.61
C SER A 476 26.99 -9.84 13.80
N ILE A 477 26.41 -8.79 13.21
CA ILE A 477 25.23 -8.88 12.35
C ILE A 477 25.66 -9.30 10.95
N LEU A 478 26.70 -8.66 10.40
CA LEU A 478 27.28 -8.98 9.10
C LEU A 478 28.79 -9.22 9.22
N LYS A 479 29.35 -9.97 8.26
CA LYS A 479 30.82 -10.19 8.17
C LYS A 479 31.52 -9.21 7.22
N GLY A 480 30.75 -8.41 6.50
CA GLY A 480 31.21 -7.54 5.42
C GLY A 480 30.04 -7.06 4.57
N PRO A 481 30.31 -6.27 3.51
CA PRO A 481 29.26 -5.75 2.65
C PRO A 481 28.59 -6.90 1.87
N PRO A 482 27.25 -7.06 1.96
CA PRO A 482 26.54 -8.13 1.27
C PRO A 482 26.66 -7.97 -0.25
N GLN A 483 27.16 -9.01 -0.93
CA GLN A 483 27.27 -9.03 -2.40
C GLN A 483 26.05 -9.64 -3.09
N ALA A 484 25.28 -10.42 -2.35
CA ALA A 484 24.05 -11.05 -2.80
C ALA A 484 23.08 -11.20 -1.63
N MET A 485 21.81 -11.43 -1.97
CA MET A 485 20.80 -11.79 -0.99
C MET A 485 21.23 -13.07 -0.25
N HIS A 486 21.20 -13.03 1.08
CA HIS A 486 21.46 -14.21 1.90
C HIS A 486 20.67 -14.16 3.21
N SER A 487 20.54 -15.34 3.84
CA SER A 487 19.83 -15.52 5.09
C SER A 487 20.59 -14.94 6.27
N LEU A 488 19.84 -14.42 7.23
CA LEU A 488 20.27 -13.86 8.49
C LEU A 488 19.45 -14.51 9.62
N SER A 489 20.03 -14.72 10.79
CA SER A 489 19.23 -15.13 11.95
C SER A 489 18.25 -14.03 12.36
N ILE A 490 17.08 -14.41 12.88
CA ILE A 490 16.11 -13.43 13.38
C ILE A 490 16.68 -12.53 14.49
N ASN A 491 17.62 -13.03 15.29
CA ASN A 491 18.28 -12.25 16.34
C ASN A 491 19.17 -11.15 15.74
N CYS A 492 19.91 -11.46 14.68
CA CYS A 492 20.70 -10.47 13.96
C CYS A 492 19.80 -9.42 13.28
N TYR A 493 18.64 -9.82 12.76
CA TYR A 493 17.64 -8.89 12.22
C TYR A 493 17.19 -7.92 13.32
N LYS A 494 16.73 -8.45 14.46
CA LYS A 494 16.27 -7.66 15.61
C LYS A 494 17.32 -6.66 16.07
N LYS A 495 18.57 -7.10 16.16
CA LYS A 495 19.70 -6.25 16.55
C LYS A 495 19.97 -5.12 15.54
N ALA A 496 19.86 -5.39 14.24
CA ALA A 496 19.99 -4.35 13.21
C ALA A 496 18.86 -3.31 13.31
N ILE A 497 17.62 -3.76 13.50
CA ILE A 497 16.47 -2.88 13.69
C ILE A 497 16.60 -2.02 14.95
N GLU A 498 17.12 -2.59 16.04
CA GLU A 498 17.38 -1.89 17.29
C GLU A 498 18.43 -0.77 17.12
N LEU A 499 19.55 -1.07 16.45
CA LEU A 499 20.61 -0.09 16.18
C LEU A 499 20.14 1.06 15.29
N GLY A 500 19.35 0.74 14.26
CA GLY A 500 18.86 1.75 13.31
C GLY A 500 17.72 2.58 13.86
N GLY A 501 17.07 2.12 14.92
CA GLY A 501 15.79 2.65 15.39
C GLY A 501 14.69 2.45 14.35
N MET A 502 13.48 2.14 14.82
CA MET A 502 12.30 2.26 13.96
C MET A 502 11.69 3.65 14.14
N TYR A 503 11.01 4.15 13.12
CA TYR A 503 10.14 5.33 13.22
C TYR A 503 9.00 5.03 14.21
N GLY A 504 9.30 5.21 15.49
CA GLY A 504 8.46 4.89 16.63
C GLY A 504 8.90 5.66 17.87
N GLY A 505 9.48 6.85 17.67
CA GLY A 505 9.93 7.74 18.74
C GLY A 505 8.84 8.10 19.74
#